data_AF-A0A6B0X9U1-F1
#
_entry.id   AF-A0A6B0X9U1-F1
#
_cell.length_a   1.000
_cell.length_b   1.000
_cell.length_c   1.000
_cell.angle_alpha   90.00
_cell.angle_beta   90.00
_cell.angle_gamma   90.00
#
_symmetry.space_group_name_H-M   'P 1'
#
loop_
_entity.id
_entity.type
_entity.pdbx_description
1 polymer ?
#
loop_
_entity_poly.entity_id
_entity_poly.type
_entity_poly.pdbx_seq_one_letter_code
_entity_poly.pdbx_strand_id
1 'polypeptide(L)'
;MKRAKPKSEFGQYLYSILTVVGLFLVIRTSVVQAFYIPSSSMEDTLLVGDYLLANKFIYGVPVDVPLTSISLFRLPALREPQPGDIVIFRSPQDEGRDLIKRCVAVGGQEVHIINKVLHVDGEPMQDPPLAKYSDRTYYPAELNPRDNFGPYIVPEEHFFMMGDNRDNSSDSRYFRAVPKRLIKGKAMNIYWSWEPDTRGPYYRGLTSLPAVVASFVWRLPSRVRYGRLGDVIY
;
A
#
# COMPACT_ATOMS: atom_id res chain seq x y z
N MET A 1 -8.86 -48.41 -39.55
CA MET A 1 -8.31 -47.10 -39.17
C MET A 1 -9.47 -46.15 -38.85
N LYS A 2 -9.65 -45.72 -37.59
CA LYS A 2 -10.67 -44.72 -37.22
C LYS A 2 -10.14 -43.33 -37.56
N ARG A 3 -10.74 -42.63 -38.53
CA ARG A 3 -10.42 -41.23 -38.85
C ARG A 3 -10.82 -40.36 -37.65
N ALA A 4 -9.85 -39.62 -37.10
CA ALA A 4 -10.10 -38.63 -36.06
C ALA A 4 -11.02 -37.54 -36.61
N LYS A 5 -12.13 -37.26 -35.92
CA LYS A 5 -13.03 -36.15 -36.26
C LYS A 5 -12.23 -34.82 -36.19
N PRO A 6 -12.34 -33.93 -37.19
CA PRO A 6 -11.66 -32.64 -37.14
C PRO A 6 -12.17 -31.87 -35.91
N LYS A 7 -11.26 -31.36 -35.08
CA LYS A 7 -11.60 -30.52 -33.94
C LYS A 7 -12.32 -29.27 -34.45
N SER A 8 -13.57 -29.06 -34.02
CA SER A 8 -14.38 -27.87 -34.33
C SER A 8 -13.57 -26.58 -34.15
N GLU A 9 -13.48 -25.75 -35.20
CA GLU A 9 -12.75 -24.47 -35.16
C GLU A 9 -13.27 -23.57 -34.03
N PHE A 10 -14.59 -23.58 -33.77
CA PHE A 10 -15.20 -22.88 -32.66
C PHE A 10 -14.65 -23.32 -31.30
N GLY A 11 -14.44 -24.62 -31.09
CA GLY A 11 -13.86 -25.16 -29.86
C GLY A 11 -12.42 -24.70 -29.63
N GLN A 12 -11.66 -24.50 -30.70
CA GLN A 12 -10.28 -24.00 -30.61
C GLN A 12 -10.25 -22.51 -30.24
N TYR A 13 -11.10 -21.68 -30.86
CA TYR A 13 -11.23 -20.27 -30.49
C TYR A 13 -11.70 -20.10 -29.04
N LEU A 14 -12.70 -20.87 -28.61
CA LEU A 14 -13.20 -20.84 -27.24
C LEU A 14 -12.10 -21.23 -26.23
N TYR A 15 -11.33 -22.29 -26.51
CA TYR A 15 -10.21 -22.70 -25.67
C TYR A 15 -9.13 -21.62 -25.56
N SER A 16 -8.76 -20.99 -26.67
CA SER A 16 -7.78 -19.89 -26.68
C SER A 16 -8.27 -18.69 -25.88
N ILE A 17 -9.53 -18.30 -26.04
CA ILE A 17 -10.14 -17.20 -25.26
C ILE A 17 -10.15 -17.55 -23.77
N LEU A 18 -10.58 -18.75 -23.39
CA LEU A 18 -10.58 -19.19 -22.00
C LEU A 18 -9.16 -19.26 -21.41
N THR A 19 -8.18 -19.67 -22.20
CA THR A 19 -6.77 -19.71 -21.77
C THR A 19 -6.24 -18.30 -21.53
N VAL A 20 -6.50 -17.36 -22.44
CA VAL A 20 -6.08 -15.95 -22.29
C VAL A 20 -6.78 -15.30 -21.11
N VAL A 21 -8.10 -15.51 -20.95
CA VAL A 21 -8.86 -15.01 -19.80
C VAL A 21 -8.34 -15.62 -18.50
N GLY A 22 -8.09 -16.93 -18.46
CA GLY A 22 -7.52 -17.62 -17.31
C GLY A 22 -6.14 -17.07 -16.94
N LEU A 23 -5.24 -16.93 -17.92
CA LEU A 23 -3.90 -16.38 -17.71
C LEU A 23 -3.96 -14.92 -17.25
N PHE A 24 -4.81 -14.11 -17.85
CA PHE A 24 -5.03 -12.72 -17.45
C PHE A 24 -5.55 -12.63 -16.01
N LEU A 25 -6.50 -13.47 -15.63
CA LEU A 25 -7.02 -13.53 -14.26
C LEU A 25 -5.93 -13.96 -13.27
N VAL A 26 -5.11 -14.96 -13.60
CA VAL A 26 -3.97 -15.38 -12.76
C VAL A 26 -2.97 -14.25 -12.60
N ILE A 27 -2.51 -13.62 -13.69
CA ILE A 27 -1.55 -12.51 -13.63
C ILE A 27 -2.11 -11.33 -12.83
N ARG A 28 -3.37 -10.95 -13.10
CA ARG A 28 -4.05 -9.84 -12.44
C ARG A 28 -4.24 -10.09 -10.94
N THR A 29 -4.48 -11.34 -10.54
CA THR A 29 -4.71 -11.68 -9.13
C THR A 29 -3.41 -11.91 -8.35
N SER A 30 -2.34 -12.39 -9.00
CA SER A 30 -1.32 -13.15 -8.27
C SER A 30 0.04 -12.48 -8.04
N VAL A 31 0.42 -11.40 -8.75
CA VAL A 31 1.83 -10.94 -8.71
C VAL A 31 2.00 -9.47 -8.33
N VAL A 32 1.43 -8.56 -9.12
CA VAL A 32 1.68 -7.12 -8.96
C VAL A 32 0.38 -6.33 -8.99
N GLN A 33 0.16 -5.49 -7.99
CA GLN A 33 -0.94 -4.52 -7.98
C GLN A 33 -0.40 -3.10 -7.96
N ALA A 34 -1.01 -2.22 -8.76
CA ALA A 34 -0.75 -0.79 -8.75
C ALA A 34 -1.56 -0.09 -7.64
N PHE A 35 -0.94 0.86 -6.94
CA PHE A 35 -1.54 1.69 -5.91
C PHE A 35 -1.22 3.16 -6.15
N TYR A 36 -2.16 4.04 -5.81
CA TYR A 36 -1.99 5.48 -5.80
C TYR A 36 -1.84 5.97 -4.35
N ILE A 37 -0.97 6.95 -4.11
CA ILE A 37 -0.72 7.55 -2.79
C ILE A 37 -1.49 8.87 -2.65
N PRO A 38 -2.61 8.89 -1.89
CA PRO A 38 -3.42 10.10 -1.70
C PRO A 38 -3.03 10.91 -0.46
N SER A 39 -2.18 10.39 0.44
CA SER A 39 -1.91 10.99 1.76
C SER A 39 -0.41 11.17 2.02
N SER A 40 -0.07 12.12 2.89
CA SER A 40 1.31 12.46 3.29
C SER A 40 1.81 11.69 4.53
N SER A 41 1.14 10.61 4.93
CA SER A 41 1.51 9.88 6.14
C SER A 41 2.84 9.09 6.04
N MET A 42 3.31 8.88 4.82
CA MET A 42 4.62 8.31 4.50
C MET A 42 5.50 9.33 3.78
N GLU A 43 5.22 10.64 3.91
CA GLU A 43 5.91 11.70 3.18
C GLU A 43 7.43 11.66 3.38
N ASP A 44 8.17 12.10 2.37
CA ASP A 44 9.61 11.93 2.10
C ASP A 44 9.98 10.53 1.59
N THR A 45 9.37 9.47 2.13
CA THR A 45 9.46 8.12 1.55
C THR A 45 8.54 7.95 0.34
N LEU A 46 7.24 8.24 0.52
CA LEU A 46 6.18 8.20 -0.48
C LEU A 46 5.43 9.52 -0.50
N LEU A 47 5.43 10.20 -1.63
CA LEU A 47 4.82 11.50 -1.79
C LEU A 47 3.38 11.38 -2.29
N VAL A 48 2.54 12.35 -1.93
CA VAL A 48 1.22 12.49 -2.54
C VAL A 48 1.39 12.62 -4.06
N GLY A 49 0.65 11.80 -4.79
CA GLY A 49 0.75 11.72 -6.25
C GLY A 49 1.71 10.64 -6.78
N ASP A 50 2.37 9.89 -5.89
CA ASP A 50 3.12 8.69 -6.28
C ASP A 50 2.16 7.55 -6.65
N TYR A 51 2.57 6.77 -7.64
CA TYR A 51 1.97 5.50 -8.01
C TYR A 51 3.03 4.42 -7.91
N LEU A 52 2.72 3.36 -7.15
CA LEU A 52 3.65 2.30 -6.85
C LEU A 52 3.11 0.94 -7.26
N LEU A 53 4.04 0.02 -7.51
CA LEU A 53 3.77 -1.40 -7.67
C LEU A 53 4.01 -2.12 -6.35
N ALA A 54 3.14 -3.06 -6.03
CA ALA A 54 3.22 -3.86 -4.82
C ALA A 54 3.29 -5.35 -5.11
N ASN A 55 4.18 -6.05 -4.40
CA ASN A 55 4.29 -7.50 -4.41
C ASN A 55 3.25 -8.09 -3.44
N LYS A 56 2.21 -8.73 -3.99
CA LYS A 56 1.20 -9.43 -3.18
C LYS A 56 1.61 -10.85 -2.79
N PHE A 57 2.50 -11.44 -3.58
CA PHE A 57 2.91 -12.84 -3.43
C PHE A 57 3.70 -13.08 -2.15
N ILE A 58 4.52 -12.12 -1.74
CA ILE A 58 5.44 -12.28 -0.62
C ILE A 58 4.74 -12.56 0.72
N TYR A 59 3.58 -11.94 0.99
CA TYR A 59 2.81 -12.09 2.23
C TYR A 59 1.59 -13.01 2.12
N GLY A 60 1.50 -13.75 1.01
CA GLY A 60 0.35 -14.59 0.71
C GLY A 60 -0.73 -13.82 -0.04
N VAL A 61 -1.06 -14.31 -1.23
CA VAL A 61 -2.05 -13.67 -2.10
C VAL A 61 -3.45 -13.97 -1.59
N PRO A 62 -4.27 -12.97 -1.23
CA PRO A 62 -5.71 -13.19 -1.11
C PRO A 62 -6.27 -13.44 -2.52
N VAL A 63 -6.80 -14.64 -2.74
CA VAL A 63 -7.48 -14.99 -3.99
C VAL A 63 -8.90 -14.46 -3.89
N ASP A 64 -9.08 -13.24 -4.39
CA ASP A 64 -10.39 -12.59 -4.46
C ASP A 64 -11.10 -13.00 -5.76
N VAL A 65 -12.42 -13.24 -5.69
CA VAL A 65 -13.24 -13.56 -6.86
C VAL A 65 -13.31 -12.32 -7.76
N PRO A 66 -12.92 -12.41 -9.04
CA PRO A 66 -12.97 -11.28 -9.96
C PRO A 66 -14.36 -10.63 -9.98
N LEU A 67 -14.42 -9.29 -9.98
CA LEU A 67 -15.65 -8.47 -9.97
C LEU A 67 -16.46 -8.53 -8.67
N THR A 68 -15.95 -9.15 -7.61
CA THR A 68 -16.60 -9.16 -6.29
C THR A 68 -15.58 -8.87 -5.18
N SER A 69 -16.07 -8.57 -3.98
CA SER A 69 -15.23 -8.34 -2.79
C SER A 69 -15.01 -9.60 -1.94
N ILE A 70 -15.29 -10.79 -2.48
CA ILE A 70 -15.25 -12.06 -1.76
C ILE A 70 -13.84 -12.67 -1.87
N SER A 71 -13.21 -12.95 -0.73
CA SER A 71 -11.94 -13.68 -0.66
C SER A 71 -12.20 -15.17 -0.51
N LEU A 72 -11.74 -16.00 -1.45
CA LEU A 72 -11.94 -17.45 -1.46
C LEU A 72 -10.99 -18.15 -0.47
N PHE A 73 -9.69 -17.98 -0.70
CA PHE A 73 -8.63 -18.55 0.11
C PHE A 73 -7.37 -17.68 -0.03
N ARG A 74 -6.47 -17.79 0.94
CA ARG A 74 -5.17 -17.12 0.89
C ARG A 74 -4.11 -18.14 0.50
N LEU A 75 -3.35 -17.84 -0.55
CA LEU A 75 -2.16 -18.63 -0.89
C LEU A 75 -1.11 -18.53 0.22
N PRO A 76 -0.33 -19.60 0.47
CA PRO A 76 0.70 -19.58 1.51
C PRO A 76 1.65 -18.40 1.31
N ALA A 77 1.94 -17.70 2.40
CA ALA A 77 2.91 -16.61 2.40
C ALA A 77 4.32 -17.18 2.27
N LEU A 78 5.17 -16.54 1.46
CA LEU A 78 6.60 -16.89 1.41
C LEU A 78 7.30 -16.48 2.71
N ARG A 79 6.93 -15.32 3.24
CA ARG A 79 7.39 -14.80 4.53
C ARG A 79 6.36 -13.85 5.10
N GLU A 80 6.54 -13.48 6.35
CA GLU A 80 5.72 -12.45 7.00
C GLU A 80 6.36 -11.06 6.86
N PRO A 81 5.57 -9.98 7.04
CA PRO A 81 6.11 -8.65 7.23
C PRO A 81 7.15 -8.62 8.35
N GLN A 82 8.26 -7.95 8.11
CA GLN A 82 9.35 -7.77 9.06
C GLN A 82 9.52 -6.28 9.39
N PRO A 83 10.10 -5.94 10.55
CA PRO A 83 10.47 -4.56 10.86
C PRO A 83 11.27 -3.93 9.71
N GLY A 84 10.87 -2.72 9.31
CA GLY A 84 11.41 -2.02 8.14
C GLY A 84 10.58 -2.17 6.87
N ASP A 85 9.80 -3.25 6.69
CA ASP A 85 9.01 -3.40 5.46
C ASP A 85 7.92 -2.32 5.34
N ILE A 86 7.75 -1.76 4.13
CA ILE A 86 6.59 -0.93 3.79
C ILE A 86 5.46 -1.82 3.28
N VAL A 87 4.38 -1.85 4.04
CA VAL A 87 3.30 -2.82 3.92
C VAL A 87 2.00 -2.12 3.58
N ILE A 88 1.29 -2.70 2.62
CA ILE A 88 -0.07 -2.30 2.24
C ILE A 88 -1.05 -3.26 2.89
N PHE A 89 -2.08 -2.72 3.53
CA PHE A 89 -3.10 -3.50 4.25
C PHE A 89 -4.45 -2.78 4.24
N ARG A 90 -5.53 -3.54 4.42
CA ARG A 90 -6.88 -2.98 4.61
C ARG A 90 -6.96 -2.31 5.97
N SER A 91 -7.54 -1.12 6.04
CA SER A 91 -7.73 -0.38 7.28
C SER A 91 -8.58 -1.19 8.27
N PRO A 92 -8.18 -1.32 9.55
CA PRO A 92 -9.01 -1.96 10.57
C PRO A 92 -10.17 -1.07 11.04
N GLN A 93 -10.13 0.25 10.77
CA GLN A 93 -11.15 1.21 11.21
C GLN A 93 -12.16 1.59 10.11
N ASP A 94 -11.75 1.53 8.83
CA ASP A 94 -12.55 2.03 7.70
C ASP A 94 -12.58 0.98 6.58
N GLU A 95 -13.69 0.26 6.48
CA GLU A 95 -13.83 -0.82 5.52
C GLU A 95 -13.71 -0.32 4.08
N GLY A 96 -12.91 -1.03 3.28
CA GLY A 96 -12.69 -0.69 1.87
C GLY A 96 -11.58 0.32 1.61
N ARG A 97 -10.96 0.90 2.65
CA ARG A 97 -9.75 1.71 2.50
C ARG A 97 -8.49 0.87 2.67
N ASP A 98 -7.53 1.08 1.78
CA ASP A 98 -6.19 0.54 1.91
C ASP A 98 -5.25 1.59 2.51
N LEU A 99 -4.41 1.17 3.45
CA LEU A 99 -3.38 1.96 4.08
C LEU A 99 -2.00 1.41 3.69
N ILE A 100 -1.02 2.29 3.69
CA ILE A 100 0.40 1.95 3.51
C ILE A 100 1.20 2.54 4.66
N LYS A 101 1.96 1.71 5.35
CA LYS A 101 2.77 2.06 6.53
C LYS A 101 4.02 1.20 6.59
N ARG A 102 4.97 1.58 7.44
CA ARG A 102 6.12 0.74 7.77
C ARG A 102 5.79 -0.17 8.94
N CYS A 103 6.13 -1.46 8.81
CA CYS A 103 6.11 -2.40 9.91
C CYS A 103 7.27 -2.07 10.85
N VAL A 104 7.01 -1.88 12.13
CA VAL A 104 8.06 -1.56 13.13
C VAL A 104 8.21 -2.65 14.19
N ALA A 105 7.17 -3.44 14.45
CA ALA A 105 7.23 -4.59 15.34
C ALA A 105 6.27 -5.70 14.88
N VAL A 106 6.56 -6.93 15.25
CA VAL A 106 5.79 -8.14 14.93
C VAL A 106 5.20 -8.79 16.19
N GLY A 107 4.37 -9.83 16.02
CA GLY A 107 3.75 -10.56 17.13
C GLY A 107 4.75 -11.00 18.21
N GLY A 108 4.33 -10.87 19.46
CA GLY A 108 5.12 -11.19 20.65
C GLY A 108 6.00 -10.05 21.16
N GLN A 109 6.30 -9.04 20.33
CA GLN A 109 7.16 -7.92 20.73
C GLN A 109 6.40 -6.86 21.55
N GLU A 110 7.10 -6.21 22.48
CA GLU A 110 6.59 -5.05 23.21
C GLU A 110 6.93 -3.75 22.47
N VAL A 111 5.94 -2.88 22.29
CA VAL A 111 6.11 -1.53 21.74
C VAL A 111 5.84 -0.49 22.82
N HIS A 112 6.76 0.45 22.96
CA HIS A 112 6.63 1.60 23.85
C HIS A 112 7.19 2.84 23.16
N ILE A 113 6.48 3.96 23.21
CA ILE A 113 6.95 5.24 22.69
C ILE A 113 7.05 6.21 23.86
N ILE A 114 8.22 6.84 24.01
CA ILE A 114 8.48 7.84 25.03
C ILE A 114 9.03 9.08 24.35
N ASN A 115 8.32 10.21 24.45
CA ASN A 115 8.71 11.48 23.85
C ASN A 115 9.17 11.33 22.39
N LYS A 116 8.32 10.73 21.56
CA LYS A 116 8.53 10.43 20.13
C LYS A 116 9.54 9.33 19.81
N VAL A 117 10.33 8.84 20.78
CA VAL A 117 11.28 7.74 20.56
C VAL A 117 10.55 6.41 20.66
N LEU A 118 10.61 5.61 19.60
CA LEU A 118 10.07 4.26 19.57
C LEU A 118 11.06 3.29 20.21
N HIS A 119 10.58 2.48 21.16
CA HIS A 119 11.28 1.36 21.76
C HIS A 119 10.54 0.06 21.40
N VAL A 120 11.30 -0.96 21.01
CA VAL A 120 10.80 -2.31 20.73
C VAL A 120 11.58 -3.30 21.60
N ASP A 121 10.88 -4.09 22.41
CA ASP A 121 11.46 -5.00 23.40
C ASP A 121 12.44 -4.30 24.38
N GLY A 122 12.13 -3.05 24.73
CA GLY A 122 12.93 -2.19 25.61
C GLY A 122 14.04 -1.40 24.90
N GLU A 123 14.46 -1.83 23.71
CA GLU A 123 15.55 -1.20 22.96
C GLU A 123 15.04 -0.06 22.08
N PRO A 124 15.73 1.11 22.05
CA PRO A 124 15.36 2.20 21.16
C PRO A 124 15.55 1.79 19.69
N MET A 125 14.48 1.86 18.91
CA MET A 125 14.50 1.59 17.48
C MET A 125 15.00 2.82 16.72
N GLN A 126 16.01 2.64 15.87
CA GLN A 126 16.46 3.70 14.98
C GLN A 126 15.40 3.99 13.93
N ASP A 127 15.09 5.27 13.74
CA ASP A 127 14.14 5.68 12.72
C ASP A 127 14.69 5.46 11.30
N PRO A 128 13.81 5.10 10.34
CA PRO A 128 14.19 5.04 8.93
C PRO A 128 14.78 6.37 8.46
N PRO A 129 15.69 6.38 7.46
CA PRO A 129 16.39 7.60 7.04
C PRO A 129 15.47 8.76 6.59
N LEU A 130 14.27 8.43 6.10
CA LEU A 130 13.28 9.39 5.60
C LEU A 130 12.12 9.62 6.58
N ALA A 131 12.17 9.02 7.76
CA ALA A 131 11.18 9.32 8.79
C ALA A 131 11.41 10.72 9.36
N LYS A 132 10.32 11.41 9.69
CA LYS A 132 10.37 12.80 10.16
C LYS A 132 9.37 13.09 11.27
N TYR A 133 9.74 14.12 12.03
CA TYR A 133 8.91 14.78 13.03
C TYR A 133 8.80 16.25 12.65
N SER A 134 7.61 16.67 12.22
CA SER A 134 7.34 18.04 11.80
C SER A 134 6.89 18.95 12.95
N ASP A 135 6.43 18.36 14.06
CA ASP A 135 5.91 19.08 15.21
C ASP A 135 6.85 18.93 16.41
N ARG A 136 7.32 20.07 16.93
CA ARG A 136 8.21 20.15 18.09
C ARG A 136 7.49 19.97 19.43
N THR A 137 6.16 19.99 19.41
CA THR A 137 5.32 19.84 20.60
C THR A 137 5.24 18.38 21.00
N TYR A 138 5.41 18.12 22.29
CA TYR A 138 5.17 16.80 22.89
C TYR A 138 3.79 16.79 23.52
N TYR A 139 2.99 15.79 23.15
CA TYR A 139 1.70 15.56 23.78
C TYR A 139 1.79 14.43 24.82
N PRO A 140 1.13 14.58 25.98
CA PRO A 140 0.96 13.48 26.92
C PRO A 140 0.03 12.42 26.32
N ALA A 141 0.21 11.15 26.74
CA ALA A 141 -0.45 9.99 26.14
C ALA A 141 -1.99 10.08 26.21
N GLU A 142 -2.53 10.74 27.25
CA GLU A 142 -3.96 10.91 27.48
C GLU A 142 -4.61 11.85 26.45
N LEU A 143 -3.84 12.80 25.91
CA LEU A 143 -4.33 13.73 24.90
C LEU A 143 -4.12 13.18 23.49
N ASN A 144 -2.94 12.62 23.24
CA ASN A 144 -2.61 12.08 21.92
C ASN A 144 -1.53 10.99 22.03
N PRO A 145 -1.82 9.75 21.61
CA PRO A 145 -0.87 8.64 21.70
C PRO A 145 0.32 8.75 20.73
N ARG A 146 0.40 9.78 19.88
CA ARG A 146 1.45 9.86 18.85
C ARG A 146 2.87 9.97 19.41
N ASP A 147 3.03 10.65 20.55
CA ASP A 147 4.33 11.00 21.13
C ASP A 147 4.67 10.12 22.34
N ASN A 148 3.65 9.57 23.00
CA ASN A 148 3.77 8.69 24.15
C ASN A 148 2.71 7.58 24.03
N PHE A 149 3.14 6.31 23.96
CA PHE A 149 2.26 5.16 23.70
C PHE A 149 2.78 3.91 24.37
N GLY A 150 1.87 3.10 24.92
CA GLY A 150 2.23 1.80 25.47
C GLY A 150 2.56 1.86 26.97
N PRO A 151 3.20 0.80 27.52
CA PRO A 151 3.65 -0.41 26.82
C PRO A 151 2.49 -1.19 26.17
N TYR A 152 2.77 -1.84 25.05
CA TYR A 152 1.78 -2.61 24.30
C TYR A 152 2.42 -3.84 23.66
N ILE A 153 1.95 -5.02 24.05
CA ILE A 153 2.37 -6.29 23.44
C ILE A 153 1.61 -6.48 22.13
N VAL A 154 2.35 -6.64 21.03
CA VAL A 154 1.78 -6.96 19.73
C VAL A 154 1.25 -8.40 19.78
N PRO A 155 -0.06 -8.63 19.55
CA PRO A 155 -0.59 -9.99 19.55
C PRO A 155 0.04 -10.86 18.47
N GLU A 156 0.08 -12.17 18.71
CA GLU A 156 0.49 -13.13 17.69
C GLU A 156 -0.31 -12.95 16.39
N GLU A 157 0.34 -13.19 15.24
CA GLU A 157 -0.22 -12.98 13.90
C GLU A 157 -0.69 -11.52 13.64
N HIS A 158 -0.15 -10.54 14.37
CA HIS A 158 -0.36 -9.12 14.15
C HIS A 158 0.96 -8.36 13.95
N PHE A 159 0.83 -7.14 13.43
CA PHE A 159 1.94 -6.27 13.07
C PHE A 159 1.68 -4.86 13.58
N PHE A 160 2.69 -4.22 14.17
CA PHE A 160 2.61 -2.82 14.56
C PHE A 160 3.11 -1.95 13.41
N MET A 161 2.23 -1.09 12.90
CA MET A 161 2.45 -0.30 11.70
C MET A 161 2.56 1.19 12.05
N MET A 162 3.58 1.88 11.54
CA MET A 162 3.77 3.32 11.74
C MET A 162 4.06 4.04 10.43
N GLY A 163 3.57 5.28 10.32
CA GLY A 163 3.93 6.14 9.19
C GLY A 163 5.31 6.76 9.37
N ASP A 164 6.02 6.98 8.27
CA ASP A 164 7.32 7.68 8.29
C ASP A 164 7.14 9.17 8.61
N ASN A 165 5.98 9.77 8.29
CA ASN A 165 5.61 11.10 8.78
C ASN A 165 4.97 10.97 10.17
N ARG A 166 5.80 10.87 11.21
CA ARG A 166 5.43 10.41 12.56
C ARG A 166 4.39 11.29 13.23
N ASP A 167 4.41 12.59 12.99
CA ASP A 167 3.44 13.53 13.58
C ASP A 167 2.14 13.65 12.80
N ASN A 168 2.11 13.14 11.56
CA ASN A 168 0.97 13.25 10.64
C ASN A 168 0.61 11.88 10.04
N SER A 169 0.43 10.88 10.90
CA SER A 169 0.07 9.54 10.49
C SER A 169 -0.94 8.92 11.45
N SER A 170 -2.15 8.63 10.94
CA SER A 170 -3.07 7.70 11.61
C SER A 170 -2.59 6.27 11.34
N ASP A 171 -2.06 5.63 12.38
CA ASP A 171 -1.41 4.32 12.34
C ASP A 171 -1.66 3.50 13.64
N SER A 172 -0.86 2.46 13.92
CA SER A 172 -1.10 1.54 15.05
C SER A 172 -1.08 2.21 16.43
N ARG A 173 -0.54 3.43 16.55
CA ARG A 173 -0.66 4.24 17.78
C ARG A 173 -2.11 4.60 18.10
N TYR A 174 -2.96 4.67 17.08
CA TYR A 174 -4.38 5.00 17.19
C TYR A 174 -5.29 3.78 17.08
N PHE A 175 -5.00 2.86 16.15
CA PHE A 175 -5.86 1.71 15.86
C PHE A 175 -5.31 0.35 16.31
N ARG A 176 -4.19 0.34 17.06
CA ARG A 176 -3.50 -0.87 17.54
C ARG A 176 -2.93 -1.74 16.41
N ALA A 177 -2.49 -2.96 16.74
CA ALA A 177 -1.84 -3.83 15.78
C ALA A 177 -2.78 -4.33 14.67
N VAL A 178 -2.22 -4.55 13.49
CA VAL A 178 -2.94 -4.99 12.29
C VAL A 178 -2.85 -6.51 12.17
N PRO A 179 -3.98 -7.24 12.12
CA PRO A 179 -3.95 -8.68 11.94
C PRO A 179 -3.46 -9.07 10.54
N LYS A 180 -2.72 -10.17 10.46
CA LYS A 180 -2.18 -10.74 9.21
C LYS A 180 -3.22 -10.87 8.10
N ARG A 181 -4.49 -11.16 8.43
CA ARG A 181 -5.60 -11.27 7.46
C ARG A 181 -5.87 -9.99 6.66
N LEU A 182 -5.47 -8.82 7.15
CA LEU A 182 -5.66 -7.54 6.46
C LEU A 182 -4.48 -7.16 5.56
N ILE A 183 -3.34 -7.84 5.68
CA ILE A 183 -2.15 -7.59 4.87
C ILE A 183 -2.41 -7.94 3.40
N LYS A 184 -2.05 -7.02 2.49
CA LYS A 184 -2.24 -7.15 1.03
C LYS A 184 -0.95 -7.35 0.26
N GLY A 185 0.16 -6.74 0.69
CA GLY A 185 1.43 -6.87 -0.03
C GLY A 185 2.51 -5.90 0.45
N LYS A 186 3.72 -6.06 -0.09
CA LYS A 186 4.88 -5.19 0.13
C LYS A 186 4.99 -4.17 -1.00
N ALA A 187 5.21 -2.90 -0.69
CA ALA A 187 5.53 -1.89 -1.70
C ALA A 187 6.90 -2.17 -2.33
N MET A 188 7.01 -2.11 -3.67
CA MET A 188 8.24 -2.46 -4.39
C MET A 188 8.94 -1.25 -4.98
N ASN A 189 8.27 -0.55 -5.89
CA ASN A 189 8.86 0.54 -6.64
C ASN A 189 7.81 1.57 -7.04
N ILE A 190 8.25 2.82 -7.22
CA ILE A 190 7.44 3.90 -7.78
C ILE A 190 7.54 3.80 -9.30
N TYR A 191 6.42 3.62 -10.00
CA TYR A 191 6.42 3.55 -11.47
C TYR A 191 5.95 4.85 -12.13
N TRP A 192 5.25 5.69 -11.37
CA TRP A 192 4.83 7.01 -11.81
C TRP A 192 4.79 7.96 -10.62
N SER A 193 5.20 9.22 -10.80
CA SER A 193 5.11 10.23 -9.75
C SER A 193 4.76 11.57 -10.35
N TRP A 194 3.75 12.20 -9.76
CA TRP A 194 3.16 13.42 -10.26
C TRP A 194 2.86 14.38 -9.10
N GLU A 195 3.16 15.66 -9.26
CA GLU A 195 2.73 16.67 -8.30
C GLU A 195 1.27 17.12 -8.59
N PRO A 196 0.31 16.87 -7.68
CA PRO A 196 -1.10 17.22 -7.91
C PRO A 196 -1.30 18.73 -8.17
N ASP A 197 -2.14 19.06 -9.15
CA ASP A 197 -2.44 20.45 -9.48
C ASP A 197 -3.63 20.98 -8.69
N THR A 198 -3.37 21.72 -7.61
CA THR A 198 -4.44 22.37 -6.83
C THR A 198 -4.89 23.71 -7.39
N ARG A 199 -4.16 24.28 -8.37
CA ARG A 199 -4.41 25.61 -8.94
C ARG A 199 -4.86 25.60 -10.41
N GLY A 200 -4.93 24.42 -11.02
CA GLY A 200 -5.37 24.23 -12.39
C GLY A 200 -6.87 24.46 -12.58
N PRO A 201 -7.34 24.55 -13.84
CA PRO A 201 -8.76 24.56 -14.14
C PRO A 201 -9.42 23.28 -13.60
N TYR A 202 -10.50 23.44 -12.86
CA TYR A 202 -11.30 22.34 -12.34
C TYR A 202 -12.33 21.88 -13.37
N TYR A 203 -12.56 20.56 -13.44
CA TYR A 203 -13.65 20.02 -14.24
C TYR A 203 -15.00 20.44 -13.65
N ARG A 204 -15.78 21.21 -14.41
CA ARG A 204 -17.14 21.64 -14.08
C ARG A 204 -18.19 21.12 -15.07
N GLY A 205 -17.78 20.30 -16.04
CA GLY A 205 -18.61 19.80 -17.14
C GLY A 205 -17.88 19.85 -18.49
N LEU A 206 -18.58 19.42 -19.55
CA LEU A 206 -18.03 19.29 -20.91
C LEU A 206 -17.36 20.56 -21.45
N THR A 207 -17.88 21.75 -21.12
CA THR A 207 -17.32 23.04 -21.56
C THR A 207 -15.96 23.35 -20.96
N SER A 208 -15.67 22.83 -19.77
CA SER A 208 -14.36 22.98 -19.12
C SER A 208 -13.32 21.97 -19.59
N LEU A 209 -13.76 20.89 -20.27
CA LEU A 209 -12.91 19.75 -20.62
C LEU A 209 -11.72 20.13 -21.52
N PRO A 210 -11.87 20.98 -22.57
CA PRO A 210 -10.72 21.40 -23.38
C PRO A 210 -9.66 22.14 -22.56
N ALA A 211 -10.07 23.05 -21.67
CA ALA A 211 -9.14 23.79 -20.81
C ALA A 211 -8.45 22.88 -19.79
N VAL A 212 -9.17 21.92 -19.21
CA VAL A 212 -8.61 20.90 -18.30
C VAL A 212 -7.58 20.04 -19.02
N VAL A 213 -7.91 19.51 -20.21
CA VAL A 213 -7.01 18.65 -20.99
C VAL A 213 -5.79 19.43 -21.46
N ALA A 214 -5.99 20.65 -21.99
CA ALA A 214 -4.87 21.51 -22.42
C ALA A 214 -3.94 21.84 -21.25
N SER A 215 -4.48 22.20 -20.09
CA SER A 215 -3.69 22.45 -18.88
C SER A 215 -2.94 21.20 -18.42
N PHE A 216 -3.59 20.04 -18.45
CA PHE A 216 -2.96 18.76 -18.08
C PHE A 216 -1.78 18.46 -19.01
N VAL A 217 -1.99 18.47 -20.32
CA VAL A 217 -0.94 18.16 -21.32
C VAL A 217 0.21 19.16 -21.25
N TRP A 218 -0.09 20.46 -21.17
CA TRP A 218 0.93 21.50 -21.12
C TRP A 218 1.80 21.41 -19.86
N ARG A 219 1.19 21.10 -18.71
CA ARG A 219 1.90 20.98 -17.43
C ARG A 219 2.44 19.58 -17.19
N LEU A 220 2.16 18.62 -18.09
CA LEU A 220 2.59 17.23 -17.94
C LEU A 220 4.10 17.11 -17.77
N PRO A 221 4.92 17.70 -18.64
CA PRO A 221 6.35 17.55 -18.54
C PRO A 221 6.95 18.16 -17.26
N SER A 222 6.39 19.25 -16.73
CA SER A 222 6.96 19.98 -15.60
C SER A 222 6.54 19.44 -14.22
N ARG A 223 5.46 18.67 -14.16
CA ARG A 223 4.90 18.14 -12.91
C ARG A 223 5.24 16.69 -12.63
N VAL A 224 5.74 15.96 -13.63
CA VAL A 224 6.29 14.62 -13.42
C VAL A 224 7.56 14.74 -12.60
N ARG A 225 7.63 14.00 -11.48
CA ARG A 225 8.83 13.91 -10.66
C ARG A 225 9.74 12.82 -11.22
N TYR A 226 10.45 13.12 -12.32
CA TYR A 226 11.27 12.13 -13.04
C TYR A 226 12.30 11.41 -12.16
N GLY A 227 12.87 12.12 -11.20
CA GLY A 227 13.84 11.55 -10.26
C GLY A 227 13.29 10.47 -9.33
N ARG A 228 11.97 10.25 -9.31
CA ARG A 228 11.32 9.19 -8.52
C ARG A 228 10.89 7.99 -9.35
N LEU A 229 11.00 8.07 -10.69
CA LEU A 229 10.54 7.01 -11.57
C LEU A 229 11.50 5.82 -11.49
N GLY A 230 10.98 4.67 -11.07
CA GLY A 230 11.75 3.45 -10.88
C GLY A 230 12.39 3.31 -9.49
N ASP A 231 12.21 4.30 -8.60
CA ASP A 231 12.76 4.24 -7.24
C ASP A 231 12.28 3.00 -6.51
N VAL A 232 13.23 2.23 -5.98
CA VAL A 232 12.96 1.07 -5.15
C VAL A 232 12.62 1.55 -3.75
N ILE A 233 11.51 1.05 -3.23
CA ILE A 233 10.97 1.39 -1.93
C ILE A 233 11.63 0.47 -0.89
N TYR A 234 12.36 1.05 0.07
CA TYR A 234 13.03 0.35 1.18
C TYR A 234 12.44 0.72 2.56
#